data_AF-A0A967MWH7-F1
#
_entry.id   AF-A0A967MWH7-F1
#
_cell.length_a   1.000
_cell.length_b   1.000
_cell.length_c   1.000
_cell.angle_alpha   90.00
_cell.angle_beta   90.00
_cell.angle_gamma   90.00
#
_symmetry.space_group_name_H-M   'P 1'
#
loop_
_entity.id
_entity.type
_entity.pdbx_description
1 polymer ?
#
loop_
_entity_poly.entity_id
_entity_poly.type
_entity_poly.pdbx_seq_one_letter_code
_entity_poly.pdbx_strand_id
1 'polypeptide(L)'
;AATLQGLARNPNVDPERLRDVLDLVKDQLGKLRANENSWGQELRDDEFLSAVRQRSTITAGTCNFDLPALHYWLQASADQRVNDLQGWLRSFDQLESSVTLCLKLVRESAIATQEVAPSGFFQKTLETSTPCQMIRVCVADDERCFPEI
;
A
#
# COMPACT_ATOMS: atom_id res chain seq x y z
N ALA A 1 -9.63 -1.74 -14.78
CA ALA A 1 -10.99 -1.48 -15.32
C ALA A 1 -11.35 -2.45 -16.45
N ALA A 2 -10.54 -2.57 -17.50
CA ALA A 2 -10.84 -3.43 -18.65
C ALA A 2 -11.08 -4.92 -18.30
N THR A 3 -10.27 -5.51 -17.42
CA THR A 3 -10.43 -6.92 -16.99
C THR A 3 -11.76 -7.17 -16.28
N LEU A 4 -12.16 -6.28 -15.36
CA LEU A 4 -13.45 -6.38 -14.64
C LEU A 4 -14.64 -6.14 -15.57
N GLN A 5 -14.52 -5.23 -16.54
CA GLN A 5 -15.57 -5.03 -17.56
C GLN A 5 -15.77 -6.27 -18.44
N GLY A 6 -14.73 -7.06 -18.67
CA GLY A 6 -14.83 -8.34 -19.38
C GLY A 6 -15.71 -9.37 -18.65
N LEU A 7 -15.77 -9.32 -17.31
CA LEU A 7 -16.59 -10.22 -16.49
C LEU A 7 -18.09 -9.93 -16.58
N ALA A 8 -18.49 -8.75 -17.05
CA ALA A 8 -19.90 -8.36 -17.17
C ALA A 8 -20.69 -9.24 -18.17
N ARG A 9 -19.99 -9.96 -19.06
CA ARG A 9 -20.60 -10.88 -20.04
C ARG A 9 -20.71 -12.32 -19.50
N ASN A 10 -20.20 -12.59 -18.31
CA ASN A 10 -20.21 -13.93 -17.73
C ASN A 10 -21.51 -14.16 -16.93
N PRO A 11 -22.34 -15.14 -17.30
CA PRO A 11 -23.61 -15.41 -16.61
C PRO A 11 -23.45 -15.91 -15.17
N ASN A 12 -22.24 -16.35 -14.78
CA ASN A 12 -21.94 -16.81 -13.42
C ASN A 12 -21.47 -15.69 -12.48
N VAL A 13 -21.49 -14.43 -12.92
CA VAL A 13 -21.06 -13.27 -12.14
C VAL A 13 -22.27 -12.50 -11.63
N ASP A 14 -22.24 -12.16 -10.35
CA ASP A 14 -23.23 -11.28 -9.73
C ASP A 14 -23.13 -9.86 -10.34
N PRO A 15 -24.14 -9.40 -11.10
CA PRO A 15 -24.06 -8.14 -11.82
C PRO A 15 -24.14 -6.92 -10.89
N GLU A 16 -24.79 -7.02 -9.72
CA GLU A 16 -24.91 -5.92 -8.77
C GLU A 16 -23.56 -5.68 -8.10
N ARG A 17 -22.93 -6.73 -7.57
CA ARG A 17 -21.60 -6.63 -6.97
C ARG A 17 -20.54 -6.14 -7.94
N LEU A 18 -20.60 -6.60 -9.19
CA LEU A 18 -19.66 -6.14 -10.21
C LEU A 18 -19.82 -4.64 -10.49
N ARG A 19 -21.06 -4.15 -10.53
CA ARG A 19 -21.35 -2.73 -10.71
C ARG A 19 -20.80 -1.90 -9.55
N ASP A 20 -21.06 -2.32 -8.32
CA ASP A 20 -20.58 -1.62 -7.12
C ASP A 20 -19.06 -1.48 -7.10
N VAL A 21 -18.34 -2.57 -7.42
CA VAL A 21 -16.88 -2.55 -7.50
C VAL A 21 -16.40 -1.64 -8.64
N LEU A 22 -17.03 -1.69 -9.81
CA LEU A 22 -16.66 -0.83 -10.93
C LEU A 22 -16.88 0.66 -10.62
N ASP A 23 -17.98 1.00 -9.95
CA ASP A 23 -18.30 2.36 -9.57
C ASP A 23 -17.37 2.86 -8.47
N LEU A 24 -17.03 2.02 -7.49
CA LEU A 24 -16.01 2.31 -6.48
C LEU A 24 -14.63 2.56 -7.12
N VAL A 25 -14.22 1.71 -8.07
CA VAL A 25 -12.94 1.89 -8.78
C VAL A 25 -12.93 3.20 -9.55
N LYS A 26 -14.02 3.55 -10.26
CA LYS A 26 -14.12 4.82 -11.00
C LYS A 26 -14.06 6.03 -10.07
N ASP A 27 -14.77 5.99 -8.94
CA ASP A 27 -14.76 7.06 -7.93
C ASP A 27 -13.34 7.31 -7.40
N GLN A 28 -12.64 6.25 -6.96
CA GLN A 28 -11.26 6.35 -6.48
C GLN A 28 -10.32 6.90 -7.58
N LEU A 29 -10.49 6.45 -8.83
CA LEU A 29 -9.70 6.94 -9.96
C LEU A 29 -9.97 8.42 -10.26
N GLY A 30 -11.22 8.86 -10.13
CA GLY A 30 -11.61 10.27 -10.25
C GLY A 30 -10.94 11.13 -9.19
N LYS A 31 -11.01 10.71 -7.92
CA LYS A 31 -10.39 11.41 -6.79
C LYS A 31 -8.86 11.47 -6.92
N LEU A 32 -8.21 10.38 -7.35
CA LEU A 32 -6.77 10.37 -7.61
C LEU A 32 -6.36 11.34 -8.73
N ARG A 33 -7.14 11.42 -9.81
CA ARG A 33 -6.86 12.31 -10.95
C ARG A 33 -7.16 13.78 -10.65
N ALA A 34 -8.11 14.04 -9.77
CA ALA A 34 -8.47 15.38 -9.34
C ALA A 34 -7.43 15.99 -8.38
N ASN A 35 -6.47 15.21 -7.88
CA ASN A 35 -5.41 15.76 -7.06
C ASN A 35 -4.40 16.52 -7.94
N GLU A 36 -4.51 17.85 -7.92
CA GLU A 36 -3.62 18.76 -8.64
C GLU A 36 -2.27 18.94 -7.92
N ASN A 37 -2.22 18.63 -6.62
CA ASN A 37 -1.02 18.74 -5.81
C ASN A 37 -0.25 17.41 -5.79
N SER A 38 1.08 17.51 -5.77
CA SER A 38 1.90 16.31 -5.54
C SER A 38 1.62 15.75 -4.14
N TRP A 39 1.39 14.44 -4.05
CA TRP A 39 1.12 13.76 -2.79
C TRP A 39 2.19 14.07 -1.73
N GLY A 40 1.73 14.44 -0.53
CA GLY A 40 2.59 14.79 0.59
C GLY A 40 3.39 16.09 0.42
N GLN A 41 2.96 17.01 -0.46
CA GLN A 41 3.63 18.30 -0.62
C GLN A 41 3.63 19.11 0.69
N GLU A 42 2.51 19.14 1.40
CA GLU A 42 2.38 19.81 2.70
C GLU A 42 3.41 19.32 3.72
N LEU A 43 3.70 18.01 3.74
CA LEU A 43 4.71 17.40 4.60
C LEU A 43 6.14 17.74 4.18
N ARG A 44 6.35 17.98 2.87
CA ARG A 44 7.66 18.40 2.36
C ARG A 44 7.96 19.86 2.68
N ASP A 45 6.92 20.68 2.76
CA ASP A 45 6.99 22.11 3.06
C ASP A 45 6.95 22.40 4.58
N ASP A 46 6.58 21.42 5.39
CA ASP A 46 6.67 21.50 6.86
C ASP A 46 8.14 21.59 7.31
N GLU A 47 8.51 22.73 7.91
CA GLU A 47 9.87 23.03 8.34
C GLU A 47 10.39 22.04 9.39
N PHE A 48 9.53 21.64 10.33
CA PHE A 48 9.87 20.69 11.37
C PHE A 48 10.19 19.31 10.77
N LEU A 49 9.30 18.79 9.91
CA LEU A 49 9.50 17.51 9.24
C LEU A 49 10.71 17.54 8.30
N SER A 50 10.94 18.66 7.62
CA SER A 50 12.11 18.86 6.76
C SER A 50 13.41 18.79 7.57
N ALA A 51 13.48 19.46 8.72
CA ALA A 51 14.63 19.42 9.62
C ALA A 51 14.90 18.01 10.16
N VAL A 52 13.84 17.31 10.61
CA VAL A 52 13.93 15.91 11.05
C VAL A 52 14.42 15.01 9.93
N ARG A 53 13.87 15.13 8.72
CA ARG A 53 14.26 14.34 7.55
C ARG A 53 15.73 14.55 7.19
N GLN A 54 16.20 15.80 7.16
CA GLN A 54 17.58 16.14 6.82
C GLN A 54 18.58 15.53 7.80
N ARG A 55 18.25 15.50 9.10
CA ARG A 55 19.13 14.97 10.14
C ARG A 55 19.03 13.46 10.31
N SER A 56 17.89 12.84 9.97
CA SER A 56 17.67 11.39 10.04
C SER A 56 18.50 10.60 9.03
N THR A 57 19.01 11.25 7.96
CA THR A 57 19.94 10.62 7.01
C THR A 57 21.38 10.54 7.52
N ILE A 58 21.69 11.24 8.62
CA ILE A 58 23.01 11.26 9.24
C ILE A 58 23.02 10.22 10.37
N THR A 59 24.01 9.35 10.39
CA THR A 59 24.23 8.43 11.52
C THR A 59 24.35 9.22 12.82
N ALA A 60 23.50 8.90 13.81
CA ALA A 60 23.38 9.65 15.07
C ALA A 60 22.98 11.13 14.93
N GLY A 61 22.44 11.57 13.79
CA GLY A 61 22.03 12.96 13.58
C GLY A 61 20.75 13.38 14.30
N THR A 62 20.05 12.45 14.95
CA THR A 62 18.80 12.69 15.67
C THR A 62 19.00 12.88 17.18
N CYS A 63 20.24 13.13 17.63
CA CYS A 63 20.52 13.45 19.03
C CYS A 63 19.81 14.75 19.46
N ASN A 64 19.47 14.86 20.75
CA ASN A 64 18.71 15.99 21.28
C ASN A 64 19.37 17.37 21.04
N PHE A 65 20.71 17.41 20.96
CA PHE A 65 21.45 18.65 20.69
C PHE A 65 21.49 19.03 19.19
N ASP A 66 21.34 18.04 18.30
CA ASP A 66 21.28 18.26 16.84
C ASP A 66 19.87 18.62 16.37
N LEU A 67 18.84 18.08 17.04
CA LEU A 67 17.42 18.32 16.77
C LEU A 67 16.67 18.73 18.05
N PRO A 68 16.91 19.94 18.59
CA PRO A 68 16.20 20.42 19.78
C PRO A 68 14.68 20.52 19.56
N ALA A 69 14.22 20.82 18.34
CA ALA A 69 12.80 20.86 18.00
C ALA A 69 12.14 19.47 18.10
N LEU A 70 12.83 18.42 17.64
CA LEU A 70 12.35 17.03 17.80
C LEU A 70 12.31 16.65 19.28
N HIS A 71 13.35 17.00 20.04
CA HIS A 71 13.36 16.74 21.48
C HIS A 71 12.18 17.43 22.19
N TYR A 72 11.93 18.70 21.87
CA TYR A 72 10.79 19.45 22.40
C TYR A 72 9.45 18.80 22.04
N TRP A 73 9.24 18.44 20.77
CA TRP A 73 8.02 17.76 20.32
C TRP A 73 7.82 16.41 21.04
N LEU A 74 8.90 15.66 21.28
CA LEU A 74 8.87 14.43 22.05
C LEU A 74 8.55 14.63 23.54
N GLN A 75 8.72 15.83 24.11
CA GLN A 75 8.28 16.14 25.48
C GLN A 75 6.78 16.51 25.56
N ALA A 76 6.11 16.74 24.43
CA ALA A 76 4.67 17.00 24.42
C ALA A 76 3.86 15.78 24.90
N SER A 77 2.61 16.02 25.29
CA SER A 77 1.69 14.95 25.70
C SER A 77 1.50 13.93 24.57
N ALA A 78 1.18 12.69 24.94
CA ALA A 78 0.88 11.64 23.96
C ALA A 78 -0.25 12.07 23.01
N ASP A 79 -1.31 12.67 23.55
CA ASP A 79 -2.46 13.14 22.78
C ASP A 79 -2.08 14.20 21.74
N GLN A 80 -1.22 15.16 22.11
CA GLN A 80 -0.75 16.18 21.16
C GLN A 80 0.03 15.54 20.02
N ARG A 81 0.98 14.64 20.34
CA ARG A 81 1.78 13.96 19.31
C ARG A 81 0.92 13.11 18.39
N VAL A 82 -0.08 12.41 18.92
CA VAL A 82 -1.04 11.62 18.12
C VAL A 82 -1.83 12.54 17.18
N ASN A 83 -2.30 13.69 17.66
CA ASN A 83 -3.03 14.64 16.84
C ASN A 83 -2.16 15.21 15.70
N ASP A 84 -0.92 15.59 15.99
CA ASP A 84 0.03 16.07 14.98
C ASP A 84 0.30 14.98 13.92
N LEU A 85 0.58 13.74 14.35
CA LEU A 85 0.79 12.60 13.47
C LEU A 85 -0.43 12.30 12.58
N GLN A 86 -1.64 12.36 13.16
CA GLN A 86 -2.88 12.18 12.39
C GLN A 86 -3.08 13.31 11.37
N GLY A 87 -2.75 14.55 11.74
CA GLY A 87 -2.78 15.69 10.83
C GLY A 87 -1.85 15.48 9.62
N TRP A 88 -0.62 15.04 9.88
CA TRP A 88 0.37 14.73 8.85
C TRP A 88 -0.05 13.55 7.96
N LEU A 89 -0.59 12.48 8.54
CA LEU A 89 -0.99 11.29 7.77
C LEU A 89 -2.22 11.51 6.90
N ARG A 90 -3.11 12.45 7.27
CA ARG A 90 -4.34 12.76 6.54
C ARG A 90 -4.10 13.10 5.07
N SER A 91 -2.95 13.69 4.74
CA SER A 91 -2.57 14.00 3.35
C SER A 91 -2.43 12.74 2.46
N PHE A 92 -2.46 11.53 3.04
CA PHE A 92 -2.39 10.25 2.32
C PHE A 92 -3.68 9.42 2.36
N ASP A 93 -4.75 9.83 3.05
CA ASP A 93 -5.98 9.02 3.20
C ASP A 93 -6.57 8.57 1.86
N GLN A 94 -6.58 9.47 0.88
CA GLN A 94 -7.09 9.18 -0.47
C GLN A 94 -6.19 8.18 -1.21
N LEU A 95 -4.87 8.28 -1.02
CA LEU A 95 -3.91 7.35 -1.61
C LEU A 95 -4.04 5.98 -0.96
N GLU A 96 -4.14 5.92 0.37
CA GLU A 96 -4.31 4.71 1.15
C GLU A 96 -5.57 3.94 0.72
N SER A 97 -6.72 4.63 0.64
CA SER A 97 -7.98 4.05 0.18
C SER A 97 -7.87 3.43 -1.22
N SER A 98 -7.19 4.14 -2.13
CA SER A 98 -7.02 3.71 -3.52
C SER A 98 -6.08 2.51 -3.65
N VAL A 99 -4.95 2.55 -2.96
CA VAL A 99 -3.96 1.46 -2.94
C VAL A 99 -4.55 0.21 -2.30
N THR A 100 -5.28 0.38 -1.20
CA THR A 100 -5.97 -0.71 -0.50
C THR A 100 -6.96 -1.42 -1.42
N LEU A 101 -7.80 -0.66 -2.14
CA LEU A 101 -8.73 -1.23 -3.11
C LEU A 101 -8.00 -1.97 -4.24
N CYS A 102 -6.96 -1.37 -4.81
CA CYS A 102 -6.17 -1.99 -5.87
C CYS A 102 -5.57 -3.32 -5.43
N LEU A 103 -4.87 -3.32 -4.28
CA LEU A 103 -4.25 -4.52 -3.73
C LEU A 103 -5.28 -5.58 -3.35
N LYS A 104 -6.45 -5.20 -2.85
CA LYS A 104 -7.54 -6.14 -2.59
C LYS A 104 -7.96 -6.86 -3.87
N LEU A 105 -8.24 -6.11 -4.94
CA LEU A 105 -8.67 -6.67 -6.22
C LEU A 105 -7.60 -7.58 -6.85
N VAL A 106 -6.32 -7.22 -6.74
CA VAL A 106 -5.20 -8.06 -7.24
C VAL A 106 -5.05 -9.34 -6.41
N ARG A 107 -5.27 -9.28 -5.08
CA ARG A 107 -5.17 -10.46 -4.22
C ARG A 107 -6.34 -11.43 -4.39
N GLU A 108 -7.52 -10.91 -4.75
CA GLU A 108 -8.75 -11.68 -4.96
C GLU A 108 -8.90 -12.18 -6.42
N SER A 109 -8.04 -11.75 -7.35
CA SER A 109 -8.14 -12.13 -8.76
C SER A 109 -7.55 -13.51 -9.09
N ALA A 110 -6.92 -14.19 -8.12
CA ALA A 110 -6.29 -15.48 -8.30
C ALA A 110 -6.79 -16.50 -7.27
N ILE A 111 -6.86 -17.76 -7.70
CA ILE A 111 -7.19 -18.90 -6.84
C ILE A 111 -5.88 -19.49 -6.32
N ALA A 112 -5.79 -19.70 -5.01
CA ALA A 112 -4.64 -20.37 -4.41
C ALA A 112 -4.58 -21.84 -4.85
N THR A 113 -3.40 -22.29 -5.27
CA THR A 113 -3.13 -23.70 -5.60
C THR A 113 -2.16 -24.30 -4.60
N GLN A 114 -2.32 -25.59 -4.33
CA GLN A 114 -1.35 -26.35 -3.54
C GLN A 114 -0.28 -26.87 -4.49
N GLU A 115 0.97 -26.53 -4.21
CA GLU A 115 2.13 -26.90 -5.02
C GLU A 115 3.19 -27.51 -4.10
N VAL A 116 4.02 -28.40 -4.64
CA VAL A 116 5.13 -29.03 -3.91
C VAL A 116 6.43 -28.55 -4.55
N ALA A 117 7.42 -28.21 -3.72
CA ALA A 117 8.78 -27.86 -4.14
C ALA A 117 9.75 -29.00 -3.77
N PRO A 118 9.92 -30.03 -4.62
CA PRO A 118 10.86 -31.12 -4.35
C PRO A 118 12.27 -30.56 -4.16
N SER A 119 12.93 -30.98 -3.08
CA SER A 119 14.28 -30.52 -2.74
C SER A 119 14.41 -28.99 -2.64
N GLY A 120 13.33 -28.29 -2.28
CA GLY A 120 13.31 -26.84 -2.13
C GLY A 120 13.25 -26.05 -3.44
N PHE A 121 12.95 -26.69 -4.57
CA PHE A 121 12.86 -26.03 -5.87
C PHE A 121 11.48 -26.23 -6.51
N PHE A 122 10.91 -25.14 -7.06
CA PHE A 122 9.66 -25.15 -7.79
C PHE A 122 9.73 -24.14 -8.94
N GLN A 123 9.19 -24.51 -10.11
CA GLN A 123 9.14 -23.65 -11.28
C GLN A 123 7.80 -23.81 -11.99
N LYS A 124 7.16 -22.68 -12.33
CA LYS A 124 5.91 -22.62 -13.07
C LYS A 124 5.97 -21.50 -14.10
N THR A 125 5.63 -21.81 -15.35
CA THR A 125 5.53 -20.80 -16.41
C THR A 125 4.24 -20.00 -16.23
N LEU A 126 4.36 -18.67 -16.28
CA LEU A 126 3.21 -17.77 -16.20
C LEU A 126 2.51 -17.69 -17.57
N GLU A 127 1.19 -17.62 -17.56
CA GLU A 127 0.41 -17.48 -18.79
C GLU A 127 0.59 -16.09 -19.41
N THR A 128 0.91 -16.03 -20.70
CA THR A 128 1.11 -14.75 -21.41
C THR A 128 -0.20 -13.97 -21.60
N SER A 129 -1.35 -14.65 -21.60
CA SER A 129 -2.67 -14.03 -21.78
C SER A 129 -3.19 -13.31 -20.53
N THR A 130 -2.69 -13.67 -19.34
CA THR A 130 -3.16 -13.12 -18.07
C THR A 130 -1.98 -12.45 -17.35
N PRO A 131 -1.97 -11.11 -17.19
CA PRO A 131 -0.86 -10.43 -16.54
C PRO A 131 -0.75 -10.85 -15.07
N CYS A 132 0.41 -11.41 -14.69
CA CYS A 132 0.73 -11.73 -13.32
C CYS A 132 1.35 -10.51 -12.62
N GLN A 133 0.56 -9.84 -11.77
CA GLN A 133 1.00 -8.65 -11.03
C GLN A 133 1.54 -8.96 -9.63
N MET A 134 1.20 -10.13 -9.07
CA MET A 134 1.54 -10.52 -7.72
C MET A 134 1.64 -12.05 -7.62
N ILE A 135 2.71 -12.53 -6.99
CA ILE A 135 2.86 -13.93 -6.57
C ILE A 135 2.67 -13.97 -5.05
N ARG A 136 1.85 -14.91 -4.56
CA ARG A 136 1.62 -15.14 -3.14
C ARG A 136 1.98 -16.58 -2.82
N VAL A 137 3.04 -16.78 -2.06
CA VAL A 137 3.46 -18.10 -1.57
C VAL A 137 3.12 -18.18 -0.08
N CYS A 138 2.38 -19.20 0.31
CA CYS A 138 2.10 -19.51 1.71
C CYS A 138 2.87 -20.77 2.07
N VAL A 139 3.69 -20.69 3.12
CA VAL A 139 4.42 -21.82 3.69
C VAL A 139 3.85 -22.07 5.08
N ALA A 140 3.81 -23.33 5.52
CA ALA A 140 3.32 -23.66 6.85
C ALA A 140 4.26 -23.11 7.95
N ASP A 141 3.68 -22.68 9.08
CA ASP A 141 4.42 -22.01 10.16
C ASP A 141 5.49 -22.90 10.83
N ASP A 142 5.36 -24.22 10.70
CA ASP A 142 6.28 -25.21 11.26
C ASP A 142 7.51 -25.50 10.37
N GLU A 143 7.51 -25.02 9.13
CA GLU A 143 8.62 -25.16 8.20
C GLU A 143 9.72 -24.13 8.47
N ARG A 144 10.98 -24.59 8.52
CA ARG A 144 12.15 -23.72 8.74
C ARG A 144 12.72 -23.18 7.43
N CYS A 145 11.85 -22.70 6.54
CA CYS A 145 12.24 -22.16 5.25
C CYS A 145 11.48 -20.87 4.92
N PHE A 146 11.98 -20.13 3.94
CA PHE A 146 11.28 -18.99 3.34
C PHE A 146 11.39 -19.10 1.81
N PRO A 147 10.39 -18.62 1.06
CA PRO A 147 10.48 -18.62 -0.39
C PRO A 147 11.46 -17.54 -0.88
N GLU A 148 12.38 -17.95 -1.74
CA GLU A 148 13.22 -17.06 -2.57
C GLU A 148 12.69 -17.13 -4.00
N ILE A 149 12.32 -15.98 -4.59
CA ILE A 149 11.68 -15.85 -5.91
C ILE A 149 12.54 -14.99 -6.82
#